data_AF-A0A967D2H6-F1
#
_entry.id   AF-A0A967D2H6-F1
#
_cell.length_a   1.000
_cell.length_b   1.000
_cell.length_c   1.000
_cell.angle_alpha   90.00
_cell.angle_beta   90.00
_cell.angle_gamma   90.00
#
_symmetry.space_group_name_H-M   'P 1'
#
loop_
_entity.id
_entity.type
_entity.pdbx_description
1 polymer ?
#
loop_
_entity_poly.entity_id
_entity_poly.type
_entity_poly.pdbx_seq_one_letter_code
_entity_poly.pdbx_strand_id
1 'polypeptide(L)'
;MAKLRFTFGTMGSGKSTQALQIHHNLRARGLTTLLMTQLDRREGRVSSRLGVSADAEIVEPSSDLFDLIRQRAKSLGHLNAVICDEVQFYQPAQCEQLARVVDELGV
;
A
#
# COMPACT_ATOMS: atom_id res chain seq x y z
N MET A 1 -2.65 -14.43 12.08
CA MET A 1 -2.59 -13.07 12.62
C MET A 1 -2.00 -12.17 11.56
N ALA A 2 -2.66 -11.06 11.23
CA ALA A 2 -2.15 -10.06 10.30
C ALA A 2 -0.89 -9.39 10.87
N LYS A 3 -0.08 -8.76 10.01
CA LYS A 3 1.20 -8.17 10.40
C LYS A 3 1.49 -6.90 9.62
N LEU A 4 1.84 -5.82 10.31
CA LEU A 4 2.41 -4.62 9.70
C LEU A 4 3.92 -4.80 9.51
N ARG A 5 4.41 -4.70 8.27
CA ARG A 5 5.84 -4.77 7.96
C ARG A 5 6.31 -3.48 7.32
N PHE A 6 7.32 -2.85 7.93
CA PHE A 6 7.98 -1.68 7.39
C PHE A 6 9.32 -2.03 6.76
N THR A 7 9.53 -1.61 5.51
CA THR A 7 10.80 -1.75 4.79
C THR A 7 11.31 -0.35 4.45
N PHE A 8 12.56 -0.05 4.77
CA PHE A 8 13.20 1.24 4.48
C PHE A 8 14.57 1.05 3.83
N GLY A 9 15.11 2.13 3.28
CA GLY A 9 16.38 2.14 2.56
C GLY A 9 16.59 3.43 1.81
N THR A 10 17.80 3.67 1.34
CA THR A 10 18.16 4.89 0.59
C THR A 10 17.51 4.95 -0.80
N MET A 11 17.57 6.11 -1.46
CA MET A 11 17.11 6.23 -2.83
C MET A 11 17.94 5.34 -3.75
N GLY A 12 17.28 4.52 -4.57
CA GLY A 12 17.95 3.56 -5.45
C GLY A 12 18.06 2.14 -4.89
N SER A 13 17.71 1.92 -3.62
CA SER A 13 17.75 0.60 -2.97
C SER A 13 16.67 -0.40 -3.43
N GLY A 14 15.84 -0.04 -4.41
CA GLY A 14 14.81 -0.93 -4.98
C GLY A 14 13.51 -1.06 -4.16
N LYS A 15 13.19 -0.15 -3.24
CA LYS A 15 11.96 -0.21 -2.41
C LYS A 15 10.67 -0.35 -3.24
N SER A 16 10.45 0.56 -4.19
CA SER A 16 9.25 0.50 -5.05
C SER A 16 9.24 -0.75 -5.93
N THR A 17 10.41 -1.24 -6.37
CA THR A 17 10.51 -2.54 -7.06
C THR A 17 10.04 -3.67 -6.16
N GLN A 18 10.48 -3.71 -4.91
CA GLN A 18 10.06 -4.73 -3.95
C GLN A 18 8.55 -4.64 -3.65
N ALA A 19 8.00 -3.44 -3.47
CA ALA A 19 6.56 -3.22 -3.28
C ALA A 19 5.75 -3.76 -4.47
N LEU A 20 6.17 -3.43 -5.70
CA LEU A 20 5.55 -3.92 -6.94
C LEU A 20 5.66 -5.44 -7.09
N GLN A 21 6.80 -6.03 -6.75
CA GLN A 21 6.98 -7.48 -6.77
C GLN A 21 6.05 -8.19 -5.78
N ILE A 22 5.90 -7.67 -4.56
CA ILE A 22 4.98 -8.21 -3.56
C ILE A 22 3.54 -8.14 -4.08
N HIS A 23 3.12 -6.97 -4.57
CA HIS A 23 1.79 -6.76 -5.13
C HIS A 23 1.50 -7.73 -6.28
N HIS A 24 2.42 -7.85 -7.24
CA HIS A 24 2.30 -8.76 -8.37
C HIS A 24 2.21 -10.22 -7.93
N ASN A 25 3.10 -10.68 -7.05
CA ASN A 25 3.18 -12.08 -6.63
C ASN A 25 1.93 -12.52 -5.86
N LEU A 26 1.36 -11.66 -5.01
CA LEU A 26 0.13 -11.97 -4.29
C LEU A 26 -1.05 -12.08 -5.26
N ARG A 27 -1.18 -11.15 -6.22
CA ARG A 27 -2.23 -11.21 -7.24
C ARG A 27 -2.09 -12.41 -8.17
N ALA A 28 -0.87 -12.78 -8.54
CA ALA A 28 -0.61 -13.98 -9.34
C ALA A 28 -1.04 -15.28 -8.62
N ARG A 29 -1.13 -15.25 -7.29
CA ARG A 29 -1.67 -16.34 -6.45
C ARG A 29 -3.19 -16.26 -6.22
N GLY A 30 -3.87 -15.33 -6.88
CA GLY A 30 -5.31 -15.09 -6.73
C GLY A 30 -5.69 -14.33 -5.46
N LEU A 31 -4.75 -13.70 -4.77
CA LEU A 31 -5.02 -12.90 -3.58
C LEU A 31 -5.38 -11.46 -3.96
N THR A 32 -6.36 -10.90 -3.27
CA THR A 32 -6.80 -9.52 -3.49
C THR A 32 -5.90 -8.57 -2.72
N THR A 33 -5.32 -7.58 -3.40
CA THR A 33 -4.41 -6.62 -2.79
C THR A 33 -4.71 -5.19 -3.22
N LEU A 34 -4.50 -4.24 -2.31
CA LEU A 34 -4.56 -2.82 -2.58
C LEU A 34 -3.14 -2.24 -2.60
N LEU A 35 -2.83 -1.42 -3.61
CA LEU A 35 -1.58 -0.66 -3.69
C LEU A 35 -1.91 0.82 -3.47
N MET A 36 -1.17 1.48 -2.60
CA MET A 36 -1.41 2.86 -2.20
C MET A 36 -0.10 3.63 -2.25
N THR A 37 -0.15 4.91 -2.61
CA THR A 37 1.04 5.78 -2.65
C THR A 37 0.65 7.23 -2.41
N GLN A 38 1.59 8.04 -1.95
CA GLN A 38 1.44 9.48 -1.84
C GLN A 38 2.55 10.17 -2.62
N LEU A 39 2.19 11.19 -3.39
CA LEU A 39 3.15 12.03 -4.13
C LEU A 39 4.10 11.23 -5.06
N ASP A 40 3.66 10.11 -5.64
CA ASP A 40 4.43 9.48 -6.72
C ASP A 40 4.37 10.37 -7.98
N ARG A 41 5.48 10.41 -8.71
CA ARG A 41 5.74 11.23 -9.90
C ARG A 41 4.81 10.93 -11.08
N ARG A 42 4.11 9.80 -11.03
CA ARG A 42 3.11 9.37 -12.01
C ARG A 42 1.79 9.21 -11.28
N GLU A 43 1.01 10.28 -11.25
CA GLU A 43 -0.29 10.38 -10.58
C GLU A 43 -1.07 9.06 -10.65
N GLY A 44 -1.31 8.45 -9.48
CA GLY A 44 -2.09 7.20 -9.36
C GLY A 44 -1.36 5.92 -9.74
N ARG A 45 -0.03 5.92 -9.83
CA ARG A 45 0.77 4.71 -10.10
C ARG A 45 2.01 4.66 -9.22
N VAL A 46 2.36 3.44 -8.78
CA VAL A 46 3.69 3.17 -8.25
C VAL A 46 4.60 2.74 -9.39
N SER A 47 5.78 3.36 -9.49
CA SER A 47 6.75 3.03 -10.54
C SER A 47 8.16 2.81 -10.00
N SER A 48 8.93 1.92 -10.63
CA SER A 48 10.33 1.69 -10.26
C SER A 48 11.31 2.04 -11.37
N ARG A 49 12.59 2.23 -11.00
CA ARG A 49 13.68 2.51 -11.95
C ARG A 49 13.96 1.36 -12.92
N LEU A 50 13.47 0.15 -12.64
CA LEU A 50 13.57 -1.01 -13.54
C LEU A 50 12.46 -1.05 -14.59
N GLY A 51 11.61 -0.02 -14.69
CA GLY A 51 10.60 0.10 -15.73
C GLY A 51 9.26 -0.58 -15.42
N VAL A 52 9.14 -1.27 -14.29
CA VAL A 52 7.85 -1.84 -13.84
C VAL A 52 7.00 -0.81 -13.10
N SER A 53 5.67 -0.89 -13.26
CA SER A 53 4.70 -0.04 -12.58
C SER A 53 3.34 -0.73 -12.44
N ALA A 54 2.54 -0.26 -11.48
CA ALA A 54 1.16 -0.70 -11.27
C ALA A 54 0.28 0.46 -10.80
N ASP A 55 -1.02 0.37 -11.05
CA ASP A 55 -1.98 1.37 -10.58
C ASP A 55 -2.11 1.31 -9.06
N ALA A 56 -2.23 2.48 -8.46
CA ALA A 56 -2.26 2.68 -7.01
C ALA A 56 -3.26 3.75 -6.63
N GLU A 57 -3.90 3.58 -5.47
CA GLU A 57 -4.74 4.62 -4.90
C GLU A 57 -3.87 5.72 -4.28
N ILE A 58 -4.24 6.97 -4.56
CA ILE A 58 -3.55 8.13 -4.03
C ILE A 58 -3.99 8.33 -2.58
N VAL A 59 -3.01 8.42 -1.69
CA VAL A 59 -3.21 8.87 -0.31
C VAL A 59 -3.02 10.38 -0.26
N GLU A 60 -4.07 11.07 0.17
CA GLU A 60 -4.01 12.50 0.46
C GLU A 60 -3.70 12.73 1.93
N PRO A 61 -3.12 13.88 2.32
CA PRO A 61 -2.91 14.22 3.74
C PRO A 61 -4.19 14.20 4.59
N SER A 62 -5.35 14.42 3.97
CA SER A 62 -6.68 14.41 4.58
C SER A 62 -7.34 13.03 4.60
N SER A 63 -6.77 12.02 3.93
CA SER A 63 -7.38 10.69 3.84
C SER A 63 -7.39 9.99 5.20
N ASP A 64 -8.56 9.48 5.58
CA ASP A 64 -8.67 8.45 6.64
C ASP A 64 -8.39 7.08 6.01
N LEU A 65 -7.18 6.56 6.25
CA LEU A 65 -6.75 5.29 5.65
C LEU A 65 -7.55 4.10 6.18
N PHE A 66 -7.96 4.14 7.44
CA PHE A 66 -8.71 3.06 8.03
C PHE A 66 -10.06 2.93 7.34
N ASP A 67 -10.79 4.04 7.19
CA ASP A 67 -12.09 4.03 6.54
C ASP A 67 -12.01 3.72 5.05
N LEU A 68 -11.00 4.26 4.37
CA LEU A 68 -10.75 3.96 2.95
C LEU A 68 -10.50 2.46 2.75
N ILE A 69 -9.57 1.87 3.50
CA ILE A 69 -9.23 0.44 3.39
C ILE A 69 -10.43 -0.43 3.77
N ARG A 70 -11.17 -0.06 4.82
CA ARG A 70 -12.40 -0.75 5.23
C ARG A 70 -13.45 -0.75 4.13
N GLN A 71 -13.66 0.37 3.45
CA GLN A 71 -14.60 0.46 2.32
C GLN A 71 -14.12 -0.37 1.13
N ARG A 72 -12.81 -0.35 0.82
CA ARG A 72 -12.25 -1.19 -0.25
C ARG A 72 -12.40 -2.67 0.05
N ALA A 73 -12.09 -3.11 1.26
CA ALA A 73 -12.26 -4.49 1.69
C ALA A 73 -13.71 -4.96 1.53
N LYS A 74 -14.70 -4.10 1.87
CA LYS A 74 -16.12 -4.38 1.62
C LYS A 74 -16.44 -4.48 0.12
N SER A 75 -15.99 -3.53 -0.68
CA SER A 75 -16.29 -3.51 -2.13
C SER A 75 -15.67 -4.69 -2.89
N LEU A 76 -14.51 -5.15 -2.44
CA LEU A 76 -13.78 -6.26 -3.05
C LEU A 76 -14.25 -7.63 -2.51
N GLY A 77 -15.14 -7.64 -1.52
CA GLY A 77 -15.60 -8.84 -0.79
C GLY A 77 -14.56 -9.41 0.17
N HIS A 78 -13.28 -9.36 -0.20
CA HIS A 78 -12.15 -9.76 0.63
C HIS A 78 -10.88 -9.01 0.23
N LEU A 79 -10.05 -8.64 1.20
CA LEU A 79 -8.77 -7.97 1.00
C LEU A 79 -7.69 -8.72 1.79
N ASN A 80 -6.66 -9.21 1.11
CA ASN A 80 -5.61 -10.04 1.71
C ASN A 80 -4.37 -9.25 2.13
N ALA A 81 -4.10 -8.10 1.49
CA ALA A 81 -2.97 -7.26 1.84
C ALA A 81 -3.15 -5.82 1.32
N VAL A 82 -2.58 -4.87 2.04
CA VAL A 82 -2.34 -3.50 1.58
C VAL A 82 -0.84 -3.27 1.45
N ILE A 83 -0.41 -2.72 0.33
CA ILE A 83 0.97 -2.34 0.07
C ILE A 83 0.99 -0.81 -0.05
N CYS A 84 1.75 -0.15 0.82
CA CYS A 84 1.89 1.31 0.82
C CYS A 84 3.32 1.67 0.38
N ASP A 85 3.45 2.48 -0.67
CA ASP A 85 4.73 3.07 -1.09
C ASP A 85 4.81 4.55 -0.68
N GLU A 86 6.05 5.06 -0.65
CA GLU A 86 6.38 6.45 -0.30
C GLU A 86 5.79 6.93 1.05
N VAL A 87 5.68 6.01 2.01
CA VAL A 87 5.05 6.24 3.33
C VAL A 87 5.72 7.32 4.18
N GLN A 88 6.94 7.76 3.83
CA GLN A 88 7.56 8.92 4.49
C GLN A 88 6.78 10.23 4.27
N PHE A 89 5.86 10.27 3.30
CA PHE A 89 4.98 11.41 3.08
C PHE A 89 3.65 11.32 3.84
N TYR A 90 3.35 10.16 4.44
CA TYR A 90 2.12 9.95 5.19
C TYR A 90 2.16 10.75 6.49
N GLN A 91 1.00 11.15 6.97
CA GLN A 91 0.87 11.75 8.28
C GLN A 91 1.08 10.70 9.39
N PRO A 92 1.60 11.08 10.56
CA PRO A 92 1.73 10.14 11.69
C PRO A 92 0.42 9.41 12.03
N ALA A 93 -0.71 10.13 11.98
CA ALA A 93 -2.04 9.55 12.20
C ALA A 93 -2.39 8.47 11.16
N GLN A 94 -1.93 8.61 9.92
CA GLN A 94 -2.15 7.62 8.87
C GLN A 94 -1.32 6.35 9.12
N CYS A 95 -0.11 6.47 9.67
CA CYS A 95 0.68 5.32 10.10
C CYS A 95 0.00 4.56 11.25
N GLU A 96 -0.59 5.27 12.23
CA GLU A 96 -1.38 4.65 13.30
C GLU A 96 -2.64 3.96 12.77
N GLN A 97 -3.30 4.55 11.77
CA GLN A 97 -4.44 3.92 11.09
C GLN A 97 -4.06 2.61 10.38
N LEU A 98 -2.84 2.50 9.82
CA LEU A 98 -2.35 1.23 9.26
C LEU A 98 -2.19 0.14 10.33
N ALA A 99 -1.76 0.49 11.54
CA ALA A 99 -1.74 -0.47 12.65
C ALA A 99 -3.16 -0.92 13.03
N ARG A 100 -4.11 0.03 13.10
CA ARG A 100 -5.53 -0.30 13.33
C ARG A 100 -6.14 -1.20 12.26
N VAL A 101 -5.74 -1.06 11.00
CA VAL A 101 -6.18 -1.97 9.92
C VAL A 101 -5.76 -3.41 10.21
N VAL A 102 -4.53 -3.62 10.66
CA VAL A 102 -4.02 -4.95 11.04
C VAL A 102 -4.81 -5.52 12.21
N ASP A 103 -5.04 -4.71 13.24
CA ASP A 103 -5.68 -5.14 14.48
C ASP A 103 -7.19 -5.39 14.31
N GLU A 104 -7.90 -4.50 13.63
CA GLU A 104 -9.36 -4.52 13.55
C GLU A 104 -9.90 -5.21 12.28
N LEU A 105 -9.19 -5.14 11.15
CA LEU A 105 -9.63 -5.72 9.87
C LEU A 105 -8.93 -7.05 9.55
N GLY A 106 -7.81 -7.36 10.20
CA GLY A 106 -7.05 -8.58 9.95
C GLY A 106 -6.41 -8.63 8.56
N VAL A 107 -6.14 -7.47 7.98
CA VAL A 107 -5.47 -7.30 6.67
C VAL A 107 -3.98 -7.03 6.85
#